data_AF-A0A9P8HV78-F1
#
_entry.id   AF-A0A9P8HV78-F1
#
_cell.length_a   1.000
_cell.length_b   1.000
_cell.length_c   1.000
_cell.angle_alpha   90.00
_cell.angle_beta   90.00
_cell.angle_gamma   90.00
#
_symmetry.space_group_name_H-M   'P 1'
#
loop_
_entity.id
_entity.type
_entity.pdbx_description
1 polymer ?
#
loop_
_entity_poly.entity_id
_entity_poly.type
_entity_poly.pdbx_seq_one_letter_code
_entity_poly.pdbx_strand_id
1 'polypeptide(L)' 'MSAANPPKYIYKILPAAPQDPLPEQFPFSQLDANDGFVHLSTSTQVPNTADLFFTEATELWLISLSWQSWRTR' A
#
# COMPACT_ATOMS: atom_id res chain seq x y z
N MET A 1 7.21 -7.61 -23.81
CA MET A 1 6.37 -7.42 -22.60
C MET A 1 5.64 -6.10 -22.78
N SER A 2 4.35 -6.16 -23.13
CA SER A 2 3.53 -4.99 -23.45
C SER A 2 3.53 -4.00 -22.27
N ALA A 3 3.72 -2.71 -22.55
CA ALA A 3 3.55 -1.66 -21.55
C ALA A 3 2.07 -1.66 -21.11
N ALA A 4 1.79 -2.39 -20.03
CA ALA A 4 0.48 -2.39 -19.41
C ALA A 4 0.18 -0.94 -18.99
N ASN A 5 -1.01 -0.45 -19.33
CA ASN A 5 -1.46 0.85 -18.87
C ASN A 5 -1.23 0.93 -17.35
N PRO A 6 -0.62 2.02 -16.86
CA PRO A 6 -0.35 2.14 -15.45
C PRO A 6 -1.64 2.04 -14.63
N PRO A 7 -1.60 1.43 -13.44
CA PRO A 7 -2.78 1.36 -12.58
C PRO A 7 -3.25 2.77 -12.22
N LYS A 8 -4.56 3.00 -12.12
CA LYS A 8 -5.10 4.32 -11.71
C LYS A 8 -4.76 4.65 -10.26
N TYR A 9 -4.81 3.62 -9.41
CA TYR A 9 -4.51 3.70 -7.99
C TYR A 9 -3.57 2.58 -7.59
N ILE A 10 -2.70 2.89 -6.64
CA ILE A 10 -1.91 1.93 -5.87
C ILE A 10 -2.33 2.04 -4.41
N TYR A 11 -2.21 0.94 -3.69
CA TYR A 11 -2.76 0.80 -2.35
C TYR A 11 -1.67 0.43 -1.36
N LYS A 12 -1.68 1.08 -0.20
CA LYS A 12 -0.95 0.61 0.99
C LYS A 12 -1.95 -0.08 1.92
N ILE A 13 -1.63 -1.31 2.31
CA ILE A 13 -2.42 -2.11 3.25
C ILE A 13 -1.89 -1.86 4.65
N LEU A 14 -2.78 -1.60 5.60
CA LEU A 14 -2.46 -1.35 7.00
C LEU A 14 -3.29 -2.27 7.91
N PRO A 15 -2.69 -2.81 8.99
CA PRO A 15 -3.39 -3.66 9.96
C PRO A 15 -4.20 -2.84 10.98
N ALA A 16 -4.06 -1.52 10.99
CA ALA A 16 -4.72 -0.61 11.93
C ALA A 16 -5.15 0.67 11.24
N ALA A 17 -6.14 1.35 11.82
CA ALA A 17 -6.61 2.63 11.32
C ALA A 17 -5.46 3.64 11.23
N PRO A 18 -5.31 4.35 10.09
CA PRO A 18 -4.35 5.44 10.00
C PRO A 18 -4.73 6.57 10.96
N GLN A 19 -3.73 7.35 11.40
CA GLN A 19 -3.98 8.58 12.16
C GLN A 19 -4.74 9.60 11.29
N ASP A 20 -5.64 10.37 11.92
CA ASP A 20 -6.37 11.47 11.28
C ASP A 20 -6.03 12.80 12.00
N PRO A 21 -5.44 13.79 11.30
CA PRO A 21 -5.08 13.80 9.89
C PRO A 21 -3.92 12.84 9.55
N LEU A 22 -3.90 12.36 8.30
CA LEU A 22 -2.79 11.54 7.79
C LEU A 22 -1.46 12.27 7.97
N PRO A 23 -0.44 11.63 8.57
CA PRO A 23 0.85 12.28 8.78
C PRO A 23 1.53 12.55 7.43
N GLU A 24 2.32 13.62 7.36
CA GLU A 24 3.09 13.98 6.16
C GLU A 24 4.10 12.88 5.77
N GLN A 25 4.60 12.17 6.78
CA GLN A 25 5.47 11.00 6.62
C GLN A 25 4.81 9.80 7.30
N PHE A 26 4.50 8.77 6.51
CA PHE A 26 3.95 7.54 7.06
C PHE A 26 5.08 6.69 7.64
N PRO A 27 4.96 6.19 8.88
CA PRO A 27 5.99 5.32 9.45
C PRO A 27 6.13 4.06 8.60
N PHE A 28 7.37 3.65 8.35
CA PHE A 28 7.64 2.39 7.67
C PHE A 28 7.14 1.23 8.52
N SER A 29 6.52 0.23 7.87
CA SER A 29 6.36 -1.06 8.52
C SER A 29 7.73 -1.70 8.75
N GLN A 30 7.82 -2.64 9.68
CA GLN A 30 9.07 -3.36 9.92
C GLN A 30 9.59 -4.05 8.64
N LEU A 31 8.67 -4.54 7.80
CA LEU A 31 8.99 -5.12 6.49
C LEU A 31 9.58 -4.07 5.54
N ASP A 32 8.94 -2.91 5.40
CA ASP A 32 9.43 -1.83 4.54
C ASP A 32 10.82 -1.32 4.97
N ALA A 33 11.06 -1.23 6.28
CA ALA A 33 12.33 -0.80 6.84
C ALA A 33 13.46 -1.81 6.57
N ASN A 34 13.15 -3.11 6.63
CA ASN A 34 14.11 -4.17 6.32
C ASN A 34 14.46 -4.22 4.83
N ASP A 35 13.47 -4.02 3.97
CA ASP A 35 13.64 -4.14 2.52
C ASP A 35 14.14 -2.83 1.87
N GLY A 36 14.02 -1.70 2.57
CA GLY A 36 14.48 -0.39 2.12
C GLY A 36 13.55 0.31 1.13
N PHE A 37 12.32 -0.19 0.96
CA PHE A 37 11.29 0.41 0.12
C PHE A 37 9.88 0.17 0.68
N VAL A 38 8.91 0.99 0.24
CA VAL A 38 7.50 0.87 0.65
C VAL A 38 6.77 -0.14 -0.23
N HIS A 39 6.23 -1.19 0.37
CA HIS A 39 5.37 -2.16 -0.29
C HIS A 39 4.03 -1.53 -0.65
N LEU A 40 3.71 -1.50 -1.94
CA LEU A 40 2.45 -1.01 -2.49
C LEU A 40 1.87 -2.10 -3.41
N SER A 41 0.55 -2.23 -3.39
CA SER A 41 -0.18 -3.24 -4.17
C SER A 41 -1.12 -2.57 -5.16
N THR A 42 -1.32 -3.16 -6.34
CA THR A 42 -2.45 -2.80 -7.21
C THR A 42 -3.76 -3.35 -6.65
N SER A 43 -4.90 -2.87 -7.15
CA SER A 43 -6.22 -3.37 -6.73
C SER A 43 -6.36 -4.90 -6.85
N THR A 44 -5.76 -5.49 -7.88
CA THR A 44 -5.79 -6.95 -8.10
C THR A 44 -4.83 -7.72 -7.20
N GLN A 45 -3.79 -7.07 -6.67
CA GLN A 45 -2.83 -7.67 -5.76
C GLN A 45 -3.27 -7.60 -4.29
N VAL A 46 -4.16 -6.66 -3.93
CA VAL A 46 -4.59 -6.43 -2.54
C VAL A 46 -5.09 -7.72 -1.86
N PRO A 47 -6.00 -8.53 -2.44
CA PRO A 47 -6.48 -9.75 -1.77
C PRO A 47 -5.35 -10.73 -1.46
N ASN A 48 -4.52 -11.04 -2.45
CA ASN A 48 -3.40 -11.98 -2.26
C ASN A 48 -2.37 -11.44 -1.27
N THR A 49 -2.14 -10.12 -1.24
CA THR A 49 -1.20 -9.51 -0.27
C THR A 49 -1.78 -9.58 1.15
N ALA A 50 -3.09 -9.37 1.31
CA ALA A 50 -3.79 -9.53 2.58
C ALA A 50 -3.68 -10.97 3.10
N ASP A 51 -3.93 -11.95 2.23
CA ASP A 51 -3.87 -13.37 2.58
C ASP A 51 -2.46 -13.86 2.96
N LEU A 52 -1.40 -13.23 2.43
CA LEU A 52 -0.01 -13.63 2.71
C LEU A 52 0.57 -12.98 3.97
N PHE A 53 0.24 -11.71 4.22
CA PHE A 53 0.93 -10.90 5.23
C PHE A 53 0.05 -10.45 6.39
N PHE A 54 -1.27 -10.58 6.27
CA PHE A 54 -2.22 -10.03 7.23
C PHE A 54 -3.21 -11.08 7.75
N THR A 55 -2.80 -12.35 7.81
CA THR A 55 -3.65 -13.49 8.20
C THR A 55 -4.24 -13.40 9.61
N GLU A 56 -3.57 -12.67 10.51
CA GLU A 56 -4.01 -12.49 11.89
C GLU A 56 -4.93 -11.26 12.08
N ALA A 57 -5.09 -10.42 11.05
CA ALA A 57 -5.90 -9.22 11.12
C ALA A 57 -7.36 -9.52 10.74
N THR A 58 -8.30 -9.12 11.59
CA THR A 58 -9.75 -9.22 11.31
C THR A 58 -10.29 -8.03 10.53
N GLU A 59 -9.54 -6.93 10.50
CA GLU A 59 -9.88 -5.70 9.81
C GLU A 59 -8.61 -5.12 9.18
N LEU A 60 -8.76 -4.59 7.97
CA LEU A 60 -7.66 -3.97 7.23
C LEU A 60 -8.07 -2.62 6.68
N TRP A 61 -7.10 -1.71 6.66
CA TRP A 61 -7.26 -0.35 6.14
C TRP A 61 -6.46 -0.20 4.86
N LEU A 62 -7.06 0.46 3.87
CA LEU A 62 -6.45 0.71 2.57
C LEU A 62 -6.28 2.21 2.34
N ILE A 63 -5.03 2.64 2.16
CA ILE A 63 -4.73 3.99 1.67
C ILE A 63 -4.64 3.95 0.15
N SER A 64 -5.55 4.64 -0.54
CA SER A 64 -5.52 4.77 -2.00
C SER A 64 -4.66 5.95 -2.44
N LEU A 65 -3.62 5.68 -3.23
CA LEU A 65 -2.76 6.70 -3.82
C LEU A 65 -3.03 6.78 -5.32
N SER A 66 -3.29 7.99 -5.83
CA SER A 66 -3.37 8.22 -7.27
C SER A 66 -2.01 7.97 -7.90
N TRP A 67 -1.94 7.06 -8.87
CA TRP A 67 -0.69 6.74 -9.55
C TRP A 67 -0.07 7.93 -10.26
N GLN A 68 -0.91 8.80 -10.84
CA GLN A 68 -0.44 10.01 -11.52
C GLN A 68 0.26 10.96 -10.56
N SER A 69 -0.32 11.15 -9.37
CA SER A 69 0.22 12.05 -8.34
C SER A 69 1.42 11.48 -7.60
N TRP A 70 1.54 10.14 -7.55
CA TRP A 70 2.68 9.44 -6.97
C TRP A 70 3.94 9.55 -7.84
N ARG A 71 3.80 9.41 -9.16
CA ARG A 71 4.95 9.45 -10.09
C ARG A 71 5.62 10.81 -10.26
N THR A 72 4.95 11.89 -9.88
CA THR A 72 5.43 13.27 -10.09
C THR A 72 6.03 13.91 -8.82
N ARG A 73 6.20 13.12 -7.75
CA ARG A 73 6.96 13.49 -6.55
C ARG A 73 8.32 12.82 -6.55
#